data_AF-C8PLV2-F1
#
_entry.id   AF-C8PLV2-F1
#
_cell.length_a   1.000
_cell.length_b   1.000
_cell.length_c   1.000
_cell.angle_alpha   90.00
_cell.angle_beta   90.00
_cell.angle_gamma   90.00
#
_symmetry.space_group_name_H-M   'P 1'
#
loop_
_entity.id
_entity.type
_entity.pdbx_description
1 polymer ?
#
loop_
_entity_poly.entity_id
_entity_poly.type
_entity_poly.pdbx_seq_one_letter_code
_entity_poly.pdbx_strand_id
1 'polypeptide(L)'
;MERTELNTSVNEEMQEEYVSEHVSIIDFKMITFSLAEKDYAIDIMKVKEIAKANNFTYVPNTAPFVLGVYNLRGDIIPIIDLRIFFNIPIKQRAKDTIESMVIINVDDQTFGIVVDRIDKVVGVSKNTIQTAASYFR
;
A
#
# COMPACT_ATOMS: atom_id res chain seq x y z
N MET A 1 -5.90 64.28 19.12
CA MET A 1 -5.11 63.42 18.22
C MET A 1 -4.20 62.58 19.12
N GLU A 2 -4.57 61.33 19.37
CA GLU A 2 -3.78 60.25 20.03
C GLU A 2 -4.71 59.01 19.96
N ARG A 3 -4.84 58.30 18.83
CA ARG A 3 -4.02 57.15 18.40
C ARG A 3 -3.73 56.21 19.58
N THR A 4 -4.54 55.19 19.86
CA THR A 4 -4.63 53.90 19.14
C THR A 4 -3.31 53.12 19.15
N GLU A 5 -2.83 52.67 20.31
CA GLU A 5 -1.61 51.82 20.39
C GLU A 5 -1.62 50.74 21.49
N LEU A 6 -2.78 50.24 21.94
CA LEU A 6 -2.81 49.24 23.03
C LEU A 6 -3.58 47.94 22.75
N ASN A 7 -4.12 47.72 21.55
CA ASN A 7 -4.90 46.52 21.23
C ASN A 7 -4.35 45.66 20.08
N THR A 8 -3.15 45.97 19.56
CA THR A 8 -2.61 45.25 18.39
C THR A 8 -1.62 44.14 18.78
N SER A 9 -0.82 44.32 19.84
CA SER A 9 0.21 43.34 20.23
C SER A 9 -0.34 42.07 20.89
N VAL A 10 -1.42 42.17 21.68
CA VAL A 10 -2.03 41.00 22.34
C VAL A 10 -2.75 40.09 21.33
N ASN A 11 -3.18 40.63 20.18
CA ASN A 11 -3.87 39.88 19.14
C ASN A 11 -2.93 39.13 18.20
N GLU A 12 -1.67 39.55 18.10
CA GLU A 12 -0.66 38.93 17.20
C GLU A 12 -0.01 37.71 17.86
N GLU A 13 0.36 37.79 19.15
CA GLU A 13 0.90 36.65 19.91
C GLU A 13 -0.14 35.52 20.11
N MET A 14 -1.42 35.88 20.33
CA MET A 14 -2.53 34.92 20.40
C MET A 14 -2.95 34.35 19.03
N GLN A 15 -2.52 34.96 17.91
CA GLN A 15 -2.76 34.41 16.56
C GLN A 15 -1.61 33.50 16.10
N GLU A 16 -0.38 33.70 16.56
CA GLU A 16 0.74 32.80 16.25
C GLU A 16 0.65 31.45 16.98
N GLU A 17 0.04 31.40 18.17
CA GLU A 17 -0.10 30.16 18.95
C GLU A 17 -1.25 29.23 18.46
N TYR A 18 -2.14 29.72 17.59
CA TYR A 18 -3.29 28.95 17.08
C TYR A 18 -3.19 28.51 15.60
N VAL A 19 -2.12 28.88 14.88
CA VAL A 19 -1.85 28.37 13.52
C VAL A 19 -0.64 27.42 13.52
N SER A 20 -0.60 26.50 14.49
CA SER A 20 0.19 25.26 14.39
C SER A 20 -0.72 24.07 14.05
N GLU A 21 -1.61 24.26 13.08
CA GLU A 21 -2.14 23.13 12.32
C GLU A 21 -0.94 22.52 11.59
N HIS A 22 -0.39 21.43 12.13
CA HIS A 22 0.60 20.63 11.44
C HIS A 22 0.07 20.28 10.05
N VAL A 23 0.56 20.97 9.01
CA VAL A 23 0.46 20.47 7.65
C VAL A 23 1.22 19.15 7.68
N SER A 24 0.46 18.06 7.81
CA SER A 24 1.03 16.72 7.77
C SER A 24 1.62 16.54 6.37
N ILE A 25 2.95 16.54 6.30
CA ILE A 25 3.66 16.28 5.04
C ILE A 25 3.33 14.83 4.68
N ILE A 26 2.55 14.64 3.60
CA ILE A 26 2.27 13.33 3.04
C ILE A 26 3.42 13.00 2.08
N ASP A 27 4.32 12.14 2.53
CA ASP A 27 5.47 11.70 1.74
C ASP A 27 5.11 10.59 0.76
N PHE A 28 4.17 9.72 1.13
CA PHE A 28 3.78 8.56 0.33
C PHE A 28 2.27 8.47 0.16
N LYS A 29 1.83 8.04 -1.02
CA LYS A 29 0.46 7.58 -1.27
C LYS A 29 0.49 6.06 -1.39
N MET A 30 -0.22 5.38 -0.50
CA MET A 30 -0.15 3.93 -0.35
C MET A 30 -1.49 3.31 -0.72
N ILE A 31 -1.49 2.31 -1.61
CA ILE A 31 -2.64 1.43 -1.80
C ILE A 31 -2.63 0.41 -0.66
N THR A 32 -3.72 0.34 0.10
CA THR A 32 -3.89 -0.64 1.17
C THR A 32 -4.67 -1.85 0.70
N PHE A 33 -4.28 -3.01 1.21
CA PHE A 33 -4.91 -4.28 0.91
C PHE A 33 -4.76 -5.25 2.08
N SER A 34 -5.53 -6.33 2.07
CA SER A 34 -5.49 -7.35 3.11
C SER A 34 -4.88 -8.66 2.65
N LEU A 35 -4.17 -9.31 3.56
CA LEU A 35 -3.71 -10.70 3.46
C LEU A 35 -4.04 -11.42 4.77
N ALA A 36 -4.92 -12.42 4.73
CA ALA A 36 -5.39 -13.16 5.90
C ALA A 36 -5.79 -12.23 7.06
N GLU A 37 -6.69 -11.29 6.78
CA GLU A 37 -7.25 -10.31 7.74
C GLU A 37 -6.23 -9.31 8.32
N LYS A 38 -5.00 -9.26 7.80
CA LYS A 38 -4.00 -8.25 8.17
C LYS A 38 -3.85 -7.22 7.06
N ASP A 39 -3.71 -5.97 7.46
CA ASP A 39 -3.51 -4.84 6.56
C ASP A 39 -2.05 -4.74 6.11
N TYR A 40 -1.87 -4.57 4.81
CA TYR A 40 -0.61 -4.29 4.14
C TYR A 40 -0.80 -3.10 3.21
N ALA A 41 0.32 -2.52 2.76
CA ALA A 41 0.27 -1.44 1.81
C ALA A 41 1.49 -1.43 0.89
N ILE A 42 1.31 -0.89 -0.30
CA ILE A 42 2.38 -0.63 -1.27
C ILE A 42 2.27 0.79 -1.80
N ASP A 43 3.41 1.42 -2.07
CA ASP A 43 3.45 2.73 -2.72
C ASP A 43 2.73 2.66 -4.06
N ILE A 44 1.76 3.56 -4.26
CA ILE A 44 0.97 3.65 -5.49
C ILE A 44 1.85 3.83 -6.73
N MET A 45 3.02 4.48 -6.57
CA MET A 45 3.97 4.69 -7.66
C MET A 45 4.58 3.38 -8.17
N LYS A 46 4.50 2.30 -7.41
CA LYS A 46 4.95 0.96 -7.82
C LYS A 46 3.85 0.15 -8.51
N VAL A 47 2.59 0.60 -8.48
CA VAL A 47 1.45 -0.15 -9.02
C VAL A 47 1.22 0.21 -10.48
N LYS A 48 1.20 -0.79 -11.36
CA LYS A 48 0.85 -0.65 -12.78
C LYS A 48 -0.64 -0.84 -13.03
N GLU A 49 -1.24 -1.84 -12.40
CA GLU A 49 -2.64 -2.22 -12.63
C GLU A 49 -3.22 -2.96 -11.43
N ILE A 50 -4.54 -2.85 -11.25
CA ILE A 50 -5.31 -3.68 -10.33
C ILE A 50 -6.34 -4.44 -11.16
N ALA A 51 -6.35 -5.76 -11.02
CA ALA A 51 -7.25 -6.67 -11.72
C ALA A 51 -7.89 -7.66 -10.74
N LYS A 52 -8.91 -8.41 -11.19
CA LYS A 52 -9.45 -9.54 -10.43
C LYS A 52 -8.50 -10.74 -10.53
N ALA A 53 -8.30 -11.47 -9.44
CA ALA A 53 -7.36 -12.59 -9.39
C ALA A 53 -7.92 -13.92 -9.97
N ASN A 54 -8.97 -13.86 -10.79
CA ASN A 54 -9.55 -15.02 -11.47
C ASN A 54 -9.11 -15.15 -12.94
N ASN A 55 -8.19 -14.30 -13.40
CA ASN A 55 -7.84 -14.16 -14.81
C ASN A 55 -6.34 -14.36 -15.10
N PHE A 56 -5.70 -15.36 -14.48
CA PHE A 56 -4.32 -15.76 -14.78
C PHE A 56 -4.23 -17.26 -15.10
N THR A 57 -3.18 -17.67 -15.81
CA THR A 57 -2.97 -19.06 -16.22
C THR A 57 -2.07 -19.77 -15.21
N TYR A 58 -2.58 -20.83 -14.59
CA TYR A 58 -1.79 -21.67 -13.68
C TYR A 58 -0.63 -22.36 -14.40
N VAL A 59 0.54 -22.39 -13.75
CA VAL A 59 1.74 -23.07 -14.28
C VAL A 59 2.20 -24.15 -13.28
N PRO A 60 2.34 -25.42 -13.70
CA PRO A 60 2.78 -26.50 -12.82
C PRO A 60 4.31 -26.48 -12.59
N ASN A 61 4.77 -27.23 -11.57
CA ASN A 61 6.20 -27.42 -11.25
C ASN A 61 6.96 -26.12 -10.95
N THR A 62 6.28 -25.13 -10.39
CA THR A 62 6.86 -23.86 -9.92
C THR A 62 7.15 -23.89 -8.42
N ALA A 63 7.83 -22.87 -7.91
CA ALA A 63 7.90 -22.64 -6.47
C ALA A 63 6.48 -22.48 -5.89
N PRO A 64 6.19 -22.95 -4.65
CA PRO A 64 4.82 -22.97 -4.12
C PRO A 64 4.09 -21.62 -4.09
N PHE A 65 4.84 -20.52 -3.97
CA PHE A 65 4.27 -19.17 -3.96
C PHE A 65 4.00 -18.62 -5.38
N VAL A 66 4.48 -19.27 -6.45
CA VAL A 66 4.23 -18.86 -7.84
C VAL A 66 3.04 -19.65 -8.36
N LEU A 67 1.92 -18.96 -8.56
CA LEU A 67 0.67 -19.56 -9.01
C LEU A 67 0.66 -19.79 -10.52
N GLY A 68 1.29 -18.91 -11.28
CA GLY A 68 1.23 -18.94 -12.74
C GLY A 68 1.67 -17.64 -13.40
N VAL A 69 1.06 -17.33 -14.54
CA VAL A 69 1.39 -16.16 -15.36
C VAL A 69 0.14 -15.39 -15.81
N TYR A 70 0.31 -14.08 -16.01
CA TYR A 70 -0.69 -13.17 -16.51
C TYR A 70 -0.16 -12.43 -17.73
N ASN A 71 -0.97 -12.28 -18.77
CA ASN A 71 -0.60 -11.50 -19.95
C ASN A 71 -1.12 -10.07 -19.79
N LEU A 72 -0.21 -9.11 -19.64
CA LEU A 72 -0.52 -7.70 -19.65
C LEU A 72 0.01 -7.08 -20.94
N ARG A 73 -0.88 -6.85 -21.91
CA ARG A 73 -0.56 -6.18 -23.19
C ARG A 73 0.63 -6.80 -23.95
N GLY A 74 0.79 -8.12 -23.85
CA GLY A 74 1.88 -8.87 -24.48
C GLY A 74 3.00 -9.26 -23.52
N ASP A 75 3.12 -8.59 -22.37
CA ASP A 75 4.12 -8.92 -21.35
C ASP A 75 3.63 -10.09 -20.48
N ILE A 76 4.46 -11.13 -20.35
CA ILE A 76 4.17 -12.29 -19.50
C ILE A 76 4.69 -12.02 -18.09
N ILE A 77 3.75 -11.83 -17.16
CA ILE A 77 4.03 -11.42 -15.79
C ILE A 77 3.83 -12.63 -14.86
N PRO A 78 4.82 -12.98 -14.01
CA PRO A 78 4.65 -14.01 -13.00
C PRO A 78 3.68 -13.58 -11.90
N ILE A 79 2.80 -14.49 -11.50
CA ILE A 79 1.80 -14.28 -10.45
C ILE A 79 2.20 -14.99 -9.16
N ILE A 80 2.27 -14.23 -8.07
CA ILE A 80 2.73 -14.66 -6.75
C ILE A 80 1.59 -14.57 -5.73
N ASP A 81 1.47 -15.59 -4.87
CA ASP A 81 0.65 -15.54 -3.66
C ASP A 81 1.49 -15.06 -2.47
N LEU A 82 1.25 -13.82 -2.02
CA LEU A 82 1.98 -13.27 -0.90
C LEU A 82 1.70 -13.98 0.43
N ARG A 83 0.55 -14.64 0.59
CA ARG A 83 0.26 -15.38 1.82
C ARG A 83 1.18 -16.58 1.95
N ILE A 84 1.42 -17.30 0.86
CA ILE A 84 2.37 -18.41 0.82
C ILE A 84 3.80 -17.87 0.95
N PHE A 85 4.13 -16.79 0.23
CA PHE A 85 5.48 -16.20 0.28
C PHE A 85 5.87 -15.69 1.67
N PHE A 86 4.95 -15.07 2.40
CA PHE A 86 5.15 -14.63 3.80
C PHE A 86 4.93 -15.73 4.83
N ASN A 87 4.71 -16.97 4.38
CA ASN A 87 4.47 -18.13 5.24
C ASN A 87 3.32 -17.89 6.24
N ILE A 88 2.26 -17.21 5.79
CA ILE A 88 1.06 -16.94 6.58
C ILE A 88 0.24 -18.23 6.65
N PRO A 89 -0.15 -18.70 7.84
CA PRO A 89 -1.08 -19.82 7.96
C PRO A 89 -2.42 -19.44 7.33
N ILE A 90 -2.76 -20.09 6.22
CA ILE A 90 -4.00 -19.83 5.49
C ILE A 90 -4.80 -21.10 5.29
N LYS A 91 -6.13 -20.95 5.30
CA LYS A 91 -7.02 -22.00 4.81
C LYS A 91 -6.89 -22.09 3.29
N GLN A 92 -7.20 -23.26 2.74
CA GLN A 92 -7.25 -23.43 1.30
C GLN A 92 -8.27 -22.45 0.68
N ARG A 93 -7.90 -21.81 -0.44
CA ARG A 93 -8.80 -20.89 -1.15
C ARG A 93 -10.11 -21.60 -1.50
N ALA A 94 -11.24 -21.00 -1.19
CA ALA A 94 -12.52 -21.46 -1.72
C ALA A 94 -12.62 -21.05 -3.20
N LYS A 95 -13.26 -21.88 -4.02
CA LYS A 95 -13.39 -21.63 -5.47
C LYS A 95 -14.12 -20.33 -5.80
N ASP A 96 -15.00 -19.87 -4.91
CA ASP A 96 -15.85 -18.70 -5.12
C ASP A 96 -15.33 -17.44 -4.41
N THR A 97 -14.14 -17.50 -3.80
CA THR A 97 -13.54 -16.32 -3.16
C THR A 97 -13.16 -15.28 -4.21
N ILE A 98 -13.71 -14.08 -4.08
CA ILE A 98 -13.31 -12.93 -4.91
C ILE A 98 -12.02 -12.35 -4.34
N GLU A 99 -10.91 -12.58 -5.04
CA GLU A 99 -9.60 -12.03 -4.71
C GLU A 99 -9.18 -10.96 -5.73
N SER A 100 -8.28 -10.07 -5.31
CA SER A 100 -7.70 -9.03 -6.16
C SER A 100 -6.25 -9.38 -6.54
N MET A 101 -5.80 -8.86 -7.67
CA MET A 101 -4.43 -8.97 -8.12
C MET A 101 -3.88 -7.57 -8.37
N VAL A 102 -2.71 -7.27 -7.82
CA VAL A 102 -1.99 -6.00 -8.05
C VAL A 102 -0.77 -6.29 -8.89
N ILE A 103 -0.66 -5.65 -10.05
CA ILE A 103 0.54 -5.70 -10.88
C ILE A 103 1.47 -4.59 -10.41
N ILE A 104 2.69 -4.96 -10.02
CA ILE A 104 3.68 -4.08 -9.41
C ILE A 104 5.00 -4.13 -10.14
N ASN A 105 5.74 -3.02 -10.10
CA ASN A 105 7.12 -2.94 -10.51
C ASN A 105 8.03 -2.88 -9.28
N VAL A 106 9.01 -3.78 -9.23
CA VAL A 106 10.11 -3.74 -8.26
C VAL A 106 11.39 -3.76 -9.07
N ASP A 107 12.16 -2.68 -8.96
CA ASP A 107 13.30 -2.39 -9.84
C ASP A 107 12.90 -2.53 -11.31
N ASP A 108 13.62 -3.36 -12.09
CA ASP A 108 13.35 -3.60 -13.51
C ASP A 108 12.41 -4.79 -13.77
N GLN A 109 11.80 -5.35 -12.72
CA GLN A 109 10.95 -6.54 -12.79
C GLN A 109 9.49 -6.22 -12.50
N THR A 110 8.59 -6.82 -13.29
CA THR A 110 7.14 -6.73 -13.08
C THR A 110 6.61 -8.04 -12.50
N PHE A 111 5.80 -7.95 -11.46
CA PHE A 111 5.14 -9.08 -10.81
C PHE A 111 3.65 -8.79 -10.65
N GLY A 112 2.83 -9.83 -10.65
CA GLY A 112 1.48 -9.74 -10.11
C GLY A 112 1.42 -10.40 -8.75
N ILE A 113 0.79 -9.74 -7.78
CA ILE A 113 0.58 -10.28 -6.44
C ILE A 113 -0.90 -10.50 -6.20
N VAL A 114 -1.29 -11.69 -5.75
CA VAL A 114 -2.66 -11.98 -5.32
C VAL A 114 -2.82 -11.54 -3.88
N VAL A 115 -3.89 -10.79 -3.62
CA VAL A 115 -4.28 -10.24 -2.32
C VAL A 115 -5.76 -10.51 -2.08
N ASP A 116 -6.20 -10.50 -0.82
CA ASP A 116 -7.60 -10.83 -0.50
C ASP A 116 -8.54 -9.73 -1.01
N ARG A 117 -8.27 -8.47 -0.65
CA ARG A 117 -9.07 -7.31 -1.04
C ARG A 117 -8.22 -6.04 -1.08
N ILE A 118 -8.49 -5.18 -2.06
CA ILE A 118 -8.02 -3.79 -2.08
C ILE A 118 -9.00 -2.93 -1.27
N ASP A 119 -8.49 -2.10 -0.37
CA ASP A 119 -9.33 -1.30 0.52
C ASP A 119 -9.40 0.17 0.08
N LYS A 120 -8.32 0.94 0.25
CA LYS A 120 -8.30 2.39 -0.08
C LYS A 120 -6.89 2.88 -0.34
N VAL A 121 -6.79 4.14 -0.77
CA VAL A 121 -5.51 4.86 -0.82
C VAL A 121 -5.38 5.72 0.43
N VAL A 122 -4.23 5.64 1.12
CA VAL A 122 -3.93 6.44 2.31
C VAL A 122 -2.67 7.26 2.10
N GLY A 123 -2.64 8.46 2.66
CA GLY A 123 -1.43 9.28 2.76
C GLY A 123 -0.63 8.88 3.99
N VAL A 124 0.68 8.68 3.85
CA VAL A 124 1.58 8.32 4.94
C VAL A 124 2.75 9.29 4.97
N SER A 125 3.01 9.88 6.15
CA SER A 125 4.25 10.62 6.37
C SER A 125 5.38 9.66 6.66
N LYS A 126 6.56 9.90 6.09
CA LYS A 126 7.77 9.13 6.32
C LYS A 126 8.13 9.07 7.80
N ASN A 127 7.84 10.12 8.56
CA ASN A 127 8.15 10.21 9.99
C ASN A 127 7.30 9.27 10.86
N THR A 128 6.21 8.70 10.33
CA THR A 128 5.39 7.70 11.06
C THR A 128 5.77 6.26 10.71
N ILE A 129 6.63 6.06 9.71
CA ILE A 129 7.10 4.73 9.31
C ILE A 129 8.27 4.33 10.20
N GLN A 130 8.09 3.21 10.90
CA GLN A 130 9.15 2.60 11.71
C GLN A 130 9.81 1.47 10.92
N THR A 131 11.11 1.27 11.13
CA THR A 131 11.83 0.12 10.58
C THR A 131 11.21 -1.16 11.11
N ALA A 132 11.02 -2.15 10.24
CA ALA A 132 10.54 -3.46 10.65
C ALA A 132 11.46 -4.06 11.73
N ALA A 133 10.87 -4.62 12.79
CA ALA A 133 11.63 -5.23 13.86
C ALA A 133 12.46 -6.41 13.30
N SER A 134 13.76 -6.43 13.59
CA SER A 134 14.74 -7.37 13.01
C SER A 134 14.59 -8.84 13.46
N TYR A 135 13.47 -9.23 14.07
CA TYR A 135 13.29 -10.56 14.66
C TYR A 135 12.90 -11.66 13.66
N PHE A 136 12.69 -11.34 12.39
CA PHE A 136 12.43 -12.34 11.34
C PHE A 136 13.73 -12.64 10.58
N ARG A 137 14.47 -13.64 11.05
CA ARG A 137 15.51 -14.36 10.30
C ARG A 137 15.11 -15.82 10.15
#